data_AF-A0AB40C6I8-F1
#
_entry.id   AF-A0AB40C6I8-F1
#
_cell.length_a   1.000
_cell.length_b   1.000
_cell.length_c   1.000
_cell.angle_alpha   90.00
_cell.angle_beta   90.00
_cell.angle_gamma   90.00
#
_symmetry.space_group_name_H-M   'P 1'
#
loop_
_entity.id
_entity.type
_entity.pdbx_description
1 polymer ?
#
loop_
_entity_poly.entity_id
_entity_poly.type
_entity_poly.pdbx_seq_one_letter_code
_entity_poly.pdbx_strand_id
1 'polypeptide(L)' 'MRDFLAVPEVSRPDALKKIWEHIKLRQLKNPANKREILCDEMLKSIFDGRDKVGMLEIARLVSSHFQKSK' A
#
# COMPACT_ATOMS: atom_id res chain seq x y z
N MET A 1 3.06 7.67 7.28
CA MET A 1 3.99 6.94 6.38
C MET A 1 5.43 6.85 6.85
N ARG A 2 5.94 7.77 7.70
CA ARG A 2 7.32 7.68 8.22
C ARG A 2 7.55 6.45 9.12
N ASP A 3 6.55 6.06 9.92
CA ASP A 3 6.62 4.88 10.80
C ASP A 3 6.71 3.53 10.08
N PHE A 4 5.98 3.36 8.96
CA PHE A 4 5.95 2.06 8.26
C PHE A 4 7.19 1.82 7.41
N LEU A 5 7.71 2.87 6.77
CA LEU A 5 8.79 2.71 5.81
C LEU A 5 10.16 2.84 6.47
N ALA A 6 10.31 3.60 7.57
CA ALA A 6 11.56 3.78 8.34
C ALA A 6 12.83 4.03 7.51
N VAL A 7 12.71 4.36 6.22
CA VAL A 7 13.80 4.73 5.33
C VAL A 7 13.46 6.09 4.72
N PRO A 8 14.36 7.08 4.82
CA PRO A 8 14.15 8.44 4.33
C PRO A 8 13.99 8.52 2.80
N GLU A 9 14.47 7.51 2.06
CA GLU A 9 14.42 7.44 0.60
C GLU A 9 14.08 6.02 0.14
N VAL A 10 12.80 5.63 0.22
CA VAL A 10 12.36 4.40 -0.42
C VAL A 10 11.92 4.71 -1.85
N SER A 11 12.46 4.00 -2.83
CA SER A 11 12.03 4.16 -4.23
C SER A 11 10.60 3.66 -4.41
N ARG A 12 9.85 4.27 -5.36
CA ARG A 12 8.49 3.84 -5.75
C ARG A 12 8.31 2.31 -5.84
N PRO A 13 9.18 1.56 -6.55
CA PRO A 13 9.09 0.10 -6.61
C PRO A 13 9.32 -0.58 -5.26
N ASP A 14 10.25 -0.11 -4.42
CA ASP A 14 10.53 -0.69 -3.10
C ASP A 14 9.36 -0.50 -2.12
N ALA A 15 8.70 0.67 -2.14
CA ALA A 15 7.49 0.89 -1.35
C ALA A 15 6.38 -0.10 -1.74
N LEU A 16 6.13 -0.25 -3.05
CA LEU A 16 5.16 -1.21 -3.57
C LEU A 16 5.51 -2.63 -3.15
N LYS A 17 6.78 -3.00 -3.23
CA LYS A 17 7.26 -4.34 -2.86
C LYS A 17 7.01 -4.63 -1.37
N LYS A 18 7.39 -3.71 -0.48
CA LYS A 18 7.11 -3.82 0.97
C LYS A 18 5.62 -3.91 1.28
N ILE A 19 4.79 -3.06 0.66
CA ILE A 19 3.33 -3.10 0.81
C ILE A 19 2.79 -4.45 0.33
N TRP A 20 3.27 -4.95 -0.81
CA TRP A 20 2.83 -6.23 -1.37
C TRP A 20 3.23 -7.42 -0.52
N GLU A 21 4.45 -7.41 0.03
CA GLU A 21 4.90 -8.40 1.01
C GLU A 21 4.02 -8.38 2.26
N HIS A 22 3.68 -7.18 2.75
CA HIS A 22 2.77 -7.04 3.90
C HIS A 22 1.38 -7.61 3.62
N ILE A 23 0.79 -7.27 2.47
CA ILE A 23 -0.51 -7.77 2.01
C ILE A 23 -0.48 -9.30 1.91
N LYS A 24 0.60 -9.86 1.37
CA LYS A 24 0.75 -11.31 1.22
C LYS A 24 0.94 -12.01 2.56
N LEU A 25 1.74 -11.44 3.45
CA LEU A 25 2.04 -11.97 4.78
C LEU A 25 0.80 -11.96 5.69
N ARG A 26 -0.02 -10.92 5.60
CA ARG A 26 -1.30 -10.81 6.32
C ARG A 26 -2.49 -11.42 5.58
N GLN A 27 -2.26 -12.03 4.40
CA GLN A 27 -3.30 -12.58 3.53
C GLN A 27 -4.47 -11.63 3.26
N LEU A 28 -4.16 -10.35 3.10
CA LEU A 28 -5.13 -9.28 2.86
C LEU A 28 -5.71 -9.31 1.45
N LYS A 29 -5.28 -10.24 0.60
CA LYS A 29 -5.85 -10.45 -0.72
C LYS A 29 -7.22 -11.09 -0.57
N ASN A 30 -8.26 -10.45 -1.11
CA ASN A 30 -9.61 -10.98 -1.00
C ASN A 30 -9.70 -12.34 -1.73
N PRO A 31 -10.04 -13.45 -1.03
CA PRO A 31 -10.14 -14.77 -1.64
C PRO A 31 -11.29 -14.88 -2.64
N ALA A 32 -12.37 -14.10 -2.44
CA ALA A 32 -13.52 -14.04 -3.35
C ALA A 32 -13.21 -13.18 -4.59
N ASN A 33 -12.48 -12.08 -4.41
CA ASN A 33 -12.08 -11.18 -5.48
C ASN A 33 -10.55 -11.05 -5.52
N LYS A 34 -9.88 -11.84 -6.35
CA LYS A 34 -8.41 -11.80 -6.54
C LYS A 34 -7.85 -10.44 -7.00
N ARG A 35 -8.72 -9.47 -7.33
CA ARG A 35 -8.40 -8.09 -7.74
C ARG A 35 -8.51 -7.08 -6.59
N GLU A 36 -9.13 -7.46 -5.47
CA GLU A 36 -9.32 -6.61 -4.30
C GLU A 36 -8.36 -7.00 -3.18
N ILE A 37 -7.89 -5.97 -2.48
CA ILE A 37 -7.02 -6.07 -1.31
C ILE A 37 -7.71 -5.34 -0.18
N LEU A 38 -7.86 -6.03 0.94
CA LEU A 38 -8.40 -5.51 2.18
C LEU A 38 -7.30 -4.72 2.87
N CYS A 39 -7.52 -3.44 3.07
CA CYS A 39 -6.58 -2.62 3.81
C CYS A 39 -6.82 -2.85 5.30
N ASP A 40 -5.79 -3.31 6.00
CA ASP A 40 -5.81 -3.30 7.47
C ASP A 40 -5.65 -1.87 7.99
N GLU A 41 -5.67 -1.69 9.32
CA GLU A 41 -5.51 -0.38 9.95
C GLU A 41 -4.23 0.34 9.51
N MET A 42 -3.16 -0.42 9.25
CA MET A 42 -1.89 0.15 8.80
C MET A 42 -1.95 0.61 7.34
N LEU A 43 -2.48 -0.23 6.45
CA LEU A 43 -2.68 0.11 5.03
C LEU A 43 -3.72 1.21 4.86
N LYS A 44 -4.75 1.27 5.71
CA LYS A 44 -5.70 2.39 5.76
C LYS A 44 -4.98 3.70 6.03
N SER A 45 -4.04 3.74 6.98
CA SER A 45 -3.23 4.94 7.21
C SER A 45 -2.39 5.35 6.00
N ILE A 46 -2.01 4.40 5.15
CA ILE A 46 -1.22 4.62 3.91
C ILE A 46 -2.13 5.00 2.73
N PHE A 47 -3.34 4.47 2.67
CA PHE A 47 -4.29 4.65 1.56
C PHE A 47 -5.41 5.63 1.90
N ASP A 48 -5.16 6.56 2.81
CA ASP A 48 -6.11 7.63 3.18
C ASP A 48 -7.45 7.11 3.74
N GLY A 49 -7.39 6.06 4.56
CA GLY A 49 -8.54 5.46 5.24
C GLY A 49 -9.34 4.46 4.40
N ARG A 50 -8.91 4.11 3.19
CA ARG A 50 -9.64 3.13 2.36
C ARG A 50 -9.63 1.74 2.98
N ASP A 51 -10.80 1.14 3.19
CA ASP A 51 -10.94 -0.25 3.65
C ASP A 51 -10.57 -1.31 2.62
N LYS A 52 -10.68 -0.96 1.34
CA LYS A 52 -10.43 -1.87 0.22
C LYS A 52 -9.89 -1.11 -0.97
N VAL A 53 -8.87 -1.67 -1.59
CA VAL A 53 -8.20 -1.10 -2.76
C VAL A 53 -7.95 -2.18 -3.79
N GLY A 54 -8.04 -1.81 -5.06
CA GLY A 54 -7.60 -2.68 -6.15
C GLY A 54 -6.09 -2.60 -6.37
N MET A 55 -5.51 -3.57 -7.08
CA MET A 55 -4.09 -3.52 -7.48
C MET A 55 -3.70 -2.23 -8.21
N LEU A 56 -4.59 -1.75 -9.09
CA LEU A 56 -4.41 -0.48 -9.81
C LEU A 56 -4.48 0.74 -8.89
N GLU A 57 -5.39 0.70 -7.91
CA GLU A 57 -5.53 1.76 -6.90
C GLU A 57 -4.29 1.83 -6.01
N ILE A 58 -3.73 0.69 -5.59
CA ILE A 58 -2.46 0.68 -4.84
C ILE A 58 -1.35 1.37 -5.62
N ALA A 59 -1.15 0.98 -6.89
CA ALA A 59 -0.12 1.60 -7.73
C ALA A 59 -0.33 3.12 -7.86
N ARG A 60 -1.58 3.56 -8.02
CA ARG A 60 -1.94 4.97 -8.15
C ARG A 60 -1.78 5.75 -6.84
N LEU A 61 -2.23 5.21 -5.72
CA LEU A 61 -2.14 5.81 -4.39
C LEU A 61 -0.70 5.91 -3.93
N VAL A 62 0.09 4.84 -4.10
CA VAL A 62 1.53 4.88 -3.85
C VAL A 62 2.19 5.92 -4.76
N SER A 63 1.90 5.94 -6.06
CA SER A 63 2.45 6.97 -6.95
C SER A 63 2.08 8.39 -6.51
N SER A 64 0.85 8.61 -6.05
CA SER A 64 0.36 9.90 -5.58
C SER A 64 1.02 10.35 -4.26
N HIS A 65 1.26 9.41 -3.35
CA HIS A 65 1.95 9.68 -2.08
C HIS A 65 3.45 9.96 -2.25
N PHE A 66 4.10 9.35 -3.24
CA PHE A 66 5.50 9.62 -3.58
C PHE A 66 5.70 10.89 -4.42
N GLN A 67 4.65 11.49 -4.98
CA GLN A 67 4.74 12.63 -5.88
C GLN A 67 4.89 14.01 -5.18
N LYS A 68 4.95 14.05 -3.84
CA LYS A 68 5.19 15.29 -3.09
C LYS A 68 6.37 15.13 -2.14
N SER A 69 7.57 15.15 -2.70
CA SER A 69 8.68 15.86 -2.05
C SER A 69 9.01 17.03 -2.98
N LYS A 70 8.45 18.19 -2.66
CA LYS A 70 8.88 19.47 -3.23
C LYS A 70 9.80 20.13 -2.22
#